data_AF-A0A7R7W3H5-F1
#
_entry.id   AF-A0A7R7W3H5-F1
#
_cell.length_a   1.000
_cell.length_b   1.000
_cell.length_c   1.000
_cell.angle_alpha   90.00
_cell.angle_beta   90.00
_cell.angle_gamma   90.00
#
_symmetry.space_group_name_H-M   'P 1'
#
loop_
_entity.id
_entity.type
_entity.pdbx_description
1 polymer ?
#
loop_
_entity_poly.entity_id
_entity_poly.type
_entity_poly.pdbx_seq_one_letter_code
_entity_poly.pdbx_strand_id
1 'polypeptide(L)'
;MAEMYTGSALFAGTTNAEQLLKIFDIMGTPTELTWPGVSQLPEYRNDFPSRSPQSLQQIIPSLDPVGVDLLERMLQLRPEARISATEALNHPWFQGFD
;
A
#
# COMPACT_ATOMS: atom_id res chain seq x y z
N MET A 1 4.51 5.17 8.76
CA MET A 1 5.64 4.22 8.67
C MET A 1 6.57 4.60 7.53
N ALA A 2 6.17 4.41 6.26
CA ALA A 2 7.00 4.70 5.09
C ALA A 2 7.66 6.10 5.08
N GLU A 3 6.88 7.17 5.29
CA GLU A 3 7.39 8.54 5.30
C GLU A 3 8.43 8.81 6.39
N MET A 4 8.34 8.10 7.53
CA MET A 4 9.36 8.21 8.59
C MET A 4 10.71 7.62 8.16
N TYR A 5 10.69 6.64 7.25
CA TYR A 5 11.90 5.99 6.71
C TYR A 5 12.50 6.74 5.52
N THR A 6 11.66 7.37 4.70
CA THR A 6 12.09 8.07 3.47
C THR A 6 12.26 9.57 3.65
N GLY A 7 11.74 10.15 4.73
CA GLY A 7 11.70 11.60 4.95
C GLY A 7 10.77 12.35 3.98
N SER A 8 9.95 11.62 3.22
CA SER A 8 9.02 12.18 2.23
C SER A 8 7.78 11.31 2.08
N ALA A 9 6.65 11.92 1.73
CA ALA A 9 5.39 11.19 1.58
C ALA A 9 5.49 10.10 0.50
N LEU A 10 5.06 8.87 0.85
CA LEU A 10 5.07 7.73 -0.07
C LEU A 10 4.15 7.95 -1.28
N PHE A 11 3.02 8.64 -1.06
CA PHE A 11 2.04 8.96 -2.09
C PHE A 11 1.76 10.47 -2.05
N ALA A 12 2.51 11.24 -2.85
CA ALA A 12 2.38 12.69 -2.92
C ALA A 12 1.54 13.14 -4.13
N GLY A 13 0.22 13.07 -4.03
CA GLY A 13 -0.73 13.64 -5.00
C GLY A 13 -1.28 14.99 -4.53
N THR A 14 -1.61 15.89 -5.46
CA THR A 14 -2.17 17.22 -5.12
C THR A 14 -3.69 17.29 -5.31
N THR A 15 -4.28 16.31 -5.99
CA THR A 15 -5.73 16.11 -6.16
C THR A 15 -6.13 14.67 -5.87
N ASN A 16 -7.42 14.38 -5.67
CA ASN A 16 -7.91 13.01 -5.46
C ASN A 16 -7.52 12.06 -6.61
N ALA A 17 -7.63 12.53 -7.85
CA ALA A 17 -7.27 11.75 -9.02
C ALA A 17 -5.77 11.46 -9.06
N GLU A 18 -4.93 12.47 -8.81
CA GLU A 18 -3.48 12.28 -8.74
C GLU A 18 -3.08 11.36 -7.58
N GLN A 19 -3.73 11.49 -6.42
CA GLN A 19 -3.46 10.64 -5.26
C GLN A 19 -3.73 9.17 -5.58
N LEU A 20 -4.85 8.85 -6.22
CA LEU A 20 -5.15 7.49 -6.69
C LEU A 20 -4.10 6.99 -7.68
N LEU A 21 -3.71 7.83 -8.64
CA LEU A 21 -2.68 7.47 -9.61
C LEU A 21 -1.33 7.17 -8.95
N LYS A 22 -0.93 7.96 -7.94
CA LYS A 22 0.31 7.72 -7.17
C LYS A 22 0.24 6.43 -6.34
N ILE A 23 -0.91 6.11 -5.78
CA ILE A 23 -1.11 4.83 -5.09
C ILE A 23 -0.94 3.67 -6.07
N PHE A 24 -1.55 3.75 -7.26
CA PHE A 24 -1.44 2.70 -8.27
C PHE A 24 -0.04 2.59 -8.89
N ASP A 25 0.73 3.68 -8.95
CA ASP A 25 2.14 3.66 -9.40
C ASP A 25 3.00 2.69 -8.57
N ILE A 26 2.68 2.53 -7.28
CA ILE A 26 3.43 1.70 -6.36
C ILE A 26 2.71 0.38 -6.07
N MET A 27 1.42 0.43 -5.75
CA MET A 27 0.65 -0.75 -5.33
C MET A 27 0.04 -1.53 -6.50
N GLY A 28 0.17 -1.02 -7.72
CA GLY A 28 -0.52 -1.54 -8.91
C GLY A 28 -1.98 -1.10 -8.99
N THR A 29 -2.54 -1.19 -10.19
CA THR A 29 -3.95 -0.86 -10.44
C THR A 29 -4.83 -2.03 -9.98
N PRO A 30 -5.83 -1.80 -9.11
CA PRO A 30 -6.68 -2.89 -8.64
C PRO A 30 -7.55 -3.44 -9.78
N THR A 31 -7.72 -4.75 -9.75
CA THR A 31 -8.51 -5.53 -10.71
C THR A 31 -9.55 -6.34 -9.95
N GLU A 32 -10.56 -6.88 -10.63
CA GLU A 32 -11.52 -7.81 -10.02
C GLU A 32 -10.86 -9.08 -9.44
N LEU A 33 -9.64 -9.42 -9.90
CA LEU A 33 -8.86 -10.52 -9.33
C LEU A 33 -8.23 -10.14 -7.97
N THR A 34 -7.64 -8.94 -7.89
CA THR A 34 -6.92 -8.48 -6.68
C THR A 34 -7.86 -7.85 -5.65
N TRP A 35 -8.95 -7.24 -6.09
CA TRP A 35 -10.02 -6.68 -5.27
C TRP A 35 -11.37 -6.96 -5.95
N PRO A 36 -12.03 -8.08 -5.62
CA PRO A 36 -13.37 -8.38 -6.11
C PRO A 36 -14.37 -7.30 -5.71
N GLY A 37 -15.11 -6.76 -6.68
CA GLY A 37 -16.08 -5.69 -6.52
C GLY A 37 -15.52 -4.27 -6.69
N VAL A 38 -14.21 -4.11 -6.97
CA VAL A 38 -13.61 -2.77 -7.12
C VAL A 38 -14.25 -1.96 -8.25
N SER A 39 -14.67 -2.60 -9.34
CA SER A 39 -15.34 -1.94 -10.47
C SER A 39 -16.72 -1.38 -10.16
N GLN A 40 -17.32 -1.81 -9.04
CA GLN A 40 -18.64 -1.38 -8.60
C GLN A 40 -18.59 -0.18 -7.65
N LEU A 41 -17.40 0.29 -7.29
CA LEU A 41 -17.24 1.47 -6.43
C LEU A 41 -17.66 2.74 -7.20
N PRO A 42 -18.37 3.69 -6.56
CA PRO A 42 -18.92 4.87 -7.24
C PRO A 42 -17.91 5.70 -8.04
N GLU A 43 -16.67 5.76 -7.57
CA GLU A 43 -15.59 6.56 -8.16
C GLU A 43 -14.58 5.72 -8.97
N TYR A 44 -14.85 4.43 -9.20
CA TYR A 44 -14.00 3.61 -10.04
C TYR A 44 -14.17 4.00 -11.49
N ARG A 45 -13.05 4.13 -12.20
CA ARG A 45 -13.03 4.44 -13.63
C ARG A 45 -12.36 3.31 -14.39
N ASN A 46 -13.00 2.85 -15.46
CA ASN A 46 -12.46 1.80 -16.33
C ASN A 46 -11.25 2.25 -17.16
N ASP A 47 -10.92 3.54 -17.15
CA ASP A 47 -9.82 4.15 -17.90
C ASP A 47 -8.56 4.40 -17.05
N PHE A 48 -8.50 3.90 -15.81
CA PHE A 48 -7.27 3.97 -15.04
C PHE A 48 -6.14 3.23 -15.77
N PRO A 49 -4.93 3.81 -15.86
CA PRO A 49 -3.82 3.15 -16.52
C PRO A 49 -3.48 1.85 -15.80
N SER A 50 -3.21 0.79 -16.55
CA SER A 50 -2.77 -0.50 -15.98
C SER A 50 -1.35 -0.35 -15.46
N ARG A 51 -1.15 -0.65 -14.17
CA ARG A 51 0.15 -0.57 -13.51
C ARG A 51 0.44 -1.85 -12.75
N SER A 52 1.68 -2.30 -12.85
CA SER A 52 2.19 -3.43 -12.07
C SER A 52 2.65 -2.93 -10.69
N PRO A 53 2.44 -3.70 -9.61
CA PRO A 53 2.97 -3.35 -8.31
C PRO A 53 4.50 -3.30 -8.33
N GLN A 54 5.05 -2.34 -7.59
CA GLN A 54 6.48 -2.20 -7.34
C GLN A 54 6.84 -2.86 -6.00
N SER A 55 8.09 -3.30 -5.87
CA SER A 55 8.58 -3.82 -4.59
C SER A 55 8.78 -2.67 -3.60
N LEU A 56 8.12 -2.71 -2.44
CA LEU A 56 8.33 -1.72 -1.39
C LEU A 56 9.75 -1.77 -0.82
N GLN A 57 10.42 -2.92 -0.85
CA GLN A 57 11.84 -3.04 -0.48
C GLN A 57 12.75 -2.22 -1.40
N GLN A 58 12.42 -2.10 -2.69
CA GLN A 58 13.16 -1.27 -3.63
C GLN A 58 12.89 0.23 -3.42
N ILE A 59 11.67 0.59 -3.01
CA ILE A 59 11.26 1.97 -2.74
C ILE A 59 11.81 2.47 -1.40
N ILE A 60 11.90 1.58 -0.41
CA ILE A 60 12.37 1.89 0.95
C ILE A 60 13.50 0.92 1.33
N PRO A 61 14.70 1.05 0.75
CA PRO A 61 15.81 0.11 1.00
C PRO A 61 16.29 0.08 2.44
N SER A 62 16.02 1.12 3.22
CA SER A 62 16.38 1.24 4.64
C SER A 62 15.45 0.48 5.58
N LEU A 63 14.28 0.04 5.10
CA LEU A 63 13.34 -0.76 5.88
C LEU A 63 13.75 -2.23 5.79
N ASP A 64 13.85 -2.89 6.95
CA ASP A 64 14.18 -4.30 7.03
C ASP A 64 13.06 -5.18 6.44
N PRO A 65 13.34 -6.42 6.02
CA PRO A 65 12.34 -7.28 5.40
C PRO A 65 11.07 -7.53 6.24
N VAL A 66 11.20 -7.55 7.57
CA VAL A 66 10.05 -7.76 8.49
C VAL A 66 9.19 -6.49 8.53
N GLY A 67 9.82 -5.32 8.49
CA GLY A 67 9.14 -4.04 8.36
C GLY A 67 8.45 -3.87 7.01
N VAL A 68 9.07 -4.34 5.92
CA VAL A 68 8.46 -4.35 4.59
C VAL A 68 7.20 -5.22 4.58
N ASP A 69 7.25 -6.44 5.15
CA ASP A 69 6.06 -7.31 5.25
C ASP A 69 4.91 -6.61 6.01
N LEU A 70 5.20 -5.96 7.15
CA LEU A 70 4.20 -5.19 7.87
C LEU A 70 3.61 -4.07 7.00
N LEU A 71 4.45 -3.30 6.32
CA LEU A 71 4.02 -2.20 5.48
C LEU A 71 3.16 -2.68 4.30
N GLU A 72 3.51 -3.78 3.65
CA GLU A 72 2.73 -4.40 2.58
C GLU A 72 1.35 -4.83 3.07
N ARG A 73 1.25 -5.40 4.28
CA ARG A 73 -0.03 -5.77 4.90
C ARG A 73 -0.89 -4.55 5.27
N MET A 74 -0.27 -3.44 5.67
CA MET A 74 -0.97 -2.18 5.98
C MET A 74 -1.49 -1.48 4.70
N LEU A 75 -0.78 -1.62 3.58
CA LEU A 75 -1.08 -0.92 2.32
C LEU A 75 -1.98 -1.70 1.36
N GLN A 76 -2.56 -2.82 1.79
CA GLN A 76 -3.51 -3.57 0.98
C GLN A 76 -4.66 -2.65 0.50
N LEU A 77 -4.88 -2.65 -0.82
CA LEU A 77 -5.92 -1.83 -1.45
C LEU A 77 -7.31 -2.32 -1.08
N ARG A 78 -7.50 -3.64 -1.07
CA ARG A 78 -8.72 -4.28 -0.58
C ARG A 78 -8.81 -4.14 0.95
N PRO A 79 -9.86 -3.48 1.49
CA PRO A 79 -9.96 -3.23 2.93
C PRO A 79 -9.96 -4.49 3.79
N GLU A 80 -10.64 -5.56 3.35
CA GLU A 80 -10.75 -6.80 4.13
C GLU A 80 -9.44 -7.61 4.16
N ALA A 81 -8.51 -7.32 3.24
CA ALA A 81 -7.18 -7.93 3.24
C ALA A 81 -6.17 -7.14 4.08
N ARG A 82 -6.51 -5.92 4.51
CA ARG A 82 -5.63 -5.06 5.28
C ARG A 82 -5.53 -5.55 6.72
N ILE A 83 -4.30 -5.65 7.23
CA ILE A 83 -4.07 -6.01 8.62
C ILE A 83 -4.77 -5.03 9.57
N SER A 84 -5.42 -5.56 10.61
CA SER A 84 -6.02 -4.72 11.65
C SER A 84 -4.94 -4.08 12.53
N ALA A 85 -5.27 -2.99 13.23
CA ALA A 85 -4.34 -2.38 14.18
C ALA A 85 -3.92 -3.37 15.30
N THR A 86 -4.86 -4.19 15.78
CA THR A 86 -4.58 -5.19 16.82
C THR A 86 -3.61 -6.26 16.33
N GLU A 87 -3.78 -6.78 15.11
CA GLU A 87 -2.84 -7.74 14.53
C GLU A 87 -1.48 -7.10 14.23
N ALA A 88 -1.47 -5.85 13.75
CA ALA A 88 -0.24 -5.10 13.49
C ALA A 88 0.60 -4.91 14.75
N LEU A 89 -0.01 -4.62 15.90
CA LEU A 89 0.70 -4.52 17.18
C LEU A 89 1.33 -5.85 17.63
N ASN A 90 0.77 -6.98 17.20
CA ASN A 90 1.33 -8.31 17.48
C ASN A 90 2.33 -8.79 16.41
N HIS A 91 2.60 -7.98 15.39
CA HIS A 91 3.48 -8.34 14.29
C HIS A 91 4.94 -8.53 14.74
N PRO A 92 5.71 -9.49 14.17
CA PRO A 92 7.11 -9.72 14.54
C PRO A 92 8.02 -8.47 14.48
N TRP A 93 7.67 -7.49 13.65
CA TRP A 93 8.38 -6.21 13.58
C TRP A 93 8.43 -5.46 14.92
N PHE A 94 7.43 -5.64 15.79
CA PHE A 94 7.38 -5.05 17.13
C PHE A 94 7.90 -5.98 18.23
N GLN A 95 8.29 -7.22 17.92
CA GLN A 95 8.73 -8.21 18.91
C GLN A 95 10.25 -8.17 19.17
N GLY A 96 11.01 -7.36 18.43
CA GLY A 96 12.48 -7.25 18.56
C GLY A 96 12.98 -6.10 19.43
N PHE A 97 12.10 -5.42 20.17
CA PHE A 97 12.48 -4.37 21.13
C PHE A 97 12.68 -4.98 22.53
N ASP A 98 13.70 -5.82 22.68
CA ASP A 98 14.28 -6.18 23.99
C ASP A 98 15.53 -5.33 24.26
#